data_AF-A0A927P5S0-F1
#
_entry.id   AF-A0A927P5S0-F1
#
_cell.length_a   1.000
_cell.length_b   1.000
_cell.length_c   1.000
_cell.angle_alpha   90.00
_cell.angle_beta   90.00
_cell.angle_gamma   90.00
#
_symmetry.space_group_name_H-M   'P 1'
#
loop_
_entity.id
_entity.type
_entity.pdbx_description
1 polymer ?
#
loop_
_entity_poly.entity_id
_entity_poly.type
_entity_poly.pdbx_seq_one_letter_code
_entity_poly.pdbx_strand_id
1 'polypeptide(L)'
;MSTQNPARSRPLSRNVVRLMKESRASPQNPKVIKAARRIGPKEIAYCEKQGDIFMTAVDMDVPISRFAALYMNSQVAGLLDVSFSQANGIDSDEISDLIQLPMLLESPELIVSLILWLNDVAEAMDKNDSNSSALLKALSASSPITSTPMPSLPSSSSPASSSAHDLSRVLDEAEQKKAEKALVKRYEYAYWLGYIYRYECLLHEEASRMVFSVLDEPLMRETYDQLDMRNINLAECAPEICQRLDLLIVNHL
;
A
#
# COMPACT_ATOMS: atom_id res chain seq x y z
N MET A 1 0.24 24.32 -18.60
CA MET A 1 -0.45 23.03 -18.80
C MET A 1 0.38 21.96 -18.10
N SER A 2 -0.17 21.40 -17.02
CA SER A 2 0.48 20.35 -16.20
C SER A 2 0.53 19.06 -17.01
N THR A 3 1.73 18.56 -17.29
CA THR A 3 1.91 17.32 -18.07
C THR A 3 2.64 16.31 -17.21
N GLN A 4 1.86 15.58 -16.41
CA GLN A 4 2.28 14.42 -15.64
C GLN A 4 2.99 13.39 -16.54
N ASN A 5 4.06 12.79 -16.02
CA ASN A 5 4.83 11.72 -16.64
C ASN A 5 3.93 10.72 -17.40
N PRO A 6 4.12 10.49 -18.71
CA PRO A 6 3.24 9.65 -19.54
C PRO A 6 3.12 8.21 -19.05
N ALA A 7 4.11 7.71 -18.29
CA ALA A 7 4.01 6.42 -17.62
C ALA A 7 3.07 6.45 -16.40
N ARG A 8 2.93 7.60 -15.71
CA ARG A 8 1.98 7.83 -14.61
C ARG A 8 0.58 8.23 -15.08
N SER A 9 0.42 8.72 -16.31
CA SER A 9 -0.78 9.47 -16.74
C SER A 9 -1.55 8.87 -17.92
N ARG A 10 -1.19 7.68 -18.42
CA ARG A 10 -2.10 6.95 -19.32
C ARG A 10 -3.12 6.17 -18.49
N PRO A 11 -4.38 6.63 -18.37
CA PRO A 11 -5.44 5.78 -17.88
C PRO A 11 -5.49 4.52 -18.75
N LEU A 12 -5.90 3.42 -18.15
CA LEU A 12 -6.13 2.20 -18.92
C LEU A 12 -7.05 2.50 -20.09
N SER A 13 -6.76 1.90 -21.24
CA SER A 13 -7.63 2.08 -22.39
C SER A 13 -9.04 1.62 -22.02
N ARG A 14 -10.07 2.28 -22.57
CA ARG A 14 -11.48 1.91 -22.33
C ARG A 14 -11.75 0.42 -22.58
N ASN A 15 -11.04 -0.18 -23.53
CA ASN A 15 -11.14 -1.60 -23.84
C ASN A 15 -10.57 -2.49 -22.73
N VAL A 16 -9.45 -2.11 -22.13
CA VAL A 16 -8.86 -2.84 -21.00
C VAL A 16 -9.79 -2.79 -19.79
N VAL A 17 -10.31 -1.60 -19.47
CA VAL A 17 -11.29 -1.44 -18.39
C VAL A 17 -12.55 -2.30 -18.64
N ARG A 18 -13.06 -2.32 -19.87
CA ARG A 18 -14.19 -3.19 -20.25
C ARG A 18 -13.88 -4.67 -20.03
N LEU A 19 -12.71 -5.14 -20.47
CA LEU A 19 -12.31 -6.54 -20.31
C LEU A 19 -12.13 -6.94 -18.85
N MET A 20 -11.58 -6.04 -18.01
CA MET A 20 -11.49 -6.27 -16.56
C MET A 20 -12.88 -6.44 -15.94
N LYS A 21 -13.84 -5.56 -16.27
CA LYS A 21 -15.22 -5.69 -15.80
C LYS A 21 -15.87 -6.99 -16.24
N GLU A 22 -15.72 -7.35 -17.51
CA GLU A 22 -16.27 -8.60 -18.04
C GLU A 22 -15.65 -9.81 -17.32
N SER A 23 -14.35 -9.76 -17.00
CA SER A 23 -13.64 -10.77 -16.19
C SER A 23 -14.18 -10.85 -14.76
N ARG A 24 -14.44 -9.71 -14.10
CA ARG A 24 -14.97 -9.62 -12.73
C ARG A 24 -16.46 -9.93 -12.63
N ALA A 25 -17.24 -9.70 -13.68
CA ALA A 25 -18.65 -10.11 -13.79
C ALA A 25 -18.82 -11.61 -14.11
N SER A 26 -17.78 -12.24 -14.67
CA SER A 26 -17.79 -13.64 -15.11
C SER A 26 -18.22 -14.65 -14.03
N PRO A 27 -17.78 -14.55 -12.75
CA PRO A 27 -18.21 -15.46 -11.68
C PRO A 27 -19.71 -15.36 -11.35
N GLN A 28 -20.37 -14.26 -11.70
CA GLN A 28 -21.81 -14.08 -11.53
C GLN A 28 -22.61 -14.70 -12.69
N ASN A 29 -21.94 -15.07 -13.77
CA ASN A 29 -22.55 -15.78 -14.88
C ASN A 29 -22.57 -17.28 -14.56
N PRO A 30 -23.75 -17.90 -14.33
CA PRO A 30 -23.84 -19.32 -14.00
C PRO A 30 -23.34 -20.24 -15.13
N LYS A 31 -23.09 -19.69 -16.33
CA LYS A 31 -22.54 -20.41 -17.48
C LYS A 31 -21.02 -20.44 -17.50
N VAL A 32 -20.33 -19.68 -16.64
CA VAL A 32 -18.87 -19.66 -16.59
C VAL A 32 -18.37 -20.39 -15.35
N ILE A 33 -17.74 -21.53 -15.55
CA ILE A 33 -17.03 -22.25 -14.50
C ILE A 33 -15.62 -21.68 -14.43
N LYS A 34 -15.37 -20.74 -13.51
CA LYS A 34 -14.00 -20.32 -13.19
C LYS A 34 -13.47 -21.25 -12.11
N ALA A 35 -12.28 -21.82 -12.33
CA ALA A 35 -11.54 -22.42 -11.23
C ALA A 35 -11.23 -21.27 -10.24
N ALA A 36 -11.88 -21.27 -9.07
CA ALA A 36 -11.58 -20.29 -8.04
C ALA A 36 -10.10 -20.43 -7.65
N ARG A 37 -9.31 -19.38 -7.86
CA ARG A 37 -7.91 -19.38 -7.44
C ARG A 37 -7.87 -19.62 -5.94
N ARG A 38 -7.14 -20.66 -5.52
CA ARG A 38 -6.88 -20.88 -4.10
C ARG A 38 -5.64 -20.10 -3.72
N ILE A 39 -5.81 -19.15 -2.82
CA ILE A 39 -4.72 -18.38 -2.22
C ILE A 39 -4.14 -19.21 -1.07
N GLY A 40 -2.86 -19.57 -1.17
CA GLY A 40 -2.17 -20.37 -0.18
C GLY A 40 -1.46 -19.54 0.90
N PRO A 41 -0.78 -20.21 1.85
CA PRO A 41 -0.07 -19.54 2.94
C PRO A 41 1.03 -18.58 2.47
N LYS A 42 1.71 -18.90 1.36
CA LYS A 42 2.75 -18.05 0.78
C LYS A 42 2.16 -16.74 0.26
N GLU A 43 1.04 -16.82 -0.44
CA GLU A 43 0.32 -15.64 -0.93
C GLU A 43 -0.26 -14.79 0.19
N ILE A 44 -0.77 -15.42 1.26
CA ILE A 44 -1.22 -14.72 2.48
C ILE A 44 -0.06 -13.94 3.10
N ALA A 45 1.12 -14.55 3.22
CA ALA A 45 2.31 -13.86 3.75
C ALA A 45 2.68 -12.62 2.93
N TYR A 46 2.49 -12.63 1.60
CA TYR A 46 2.69 -11.42 0.79
C TYR A 46 1.65 -10.33 1.04
N CYS A 47 0.40 -10.71 1.34
CA CYS A 47 -0.62 -9.76 1.74
C CYS A 47 -0.26 -9.11 3.08
N GLU A 48 0.21 -9.91 4.04
CA GLU A 48 0.70 -9.40 5.34
C GLU A 48 1.88 -8.43 5.14
N LYS A 49 2.87 -8.81 4.33
CA LYS A 49 4.03 -7.94 4.04
C LYS A 49 3.65 -6.62 3.38
N GLN A 50 2.67 -6.62 2.47
CA GLN A 50 2.19 -5.35 1.91
C GLN A 50 1.43 -4.52 2.94
N GLY A 51 0.64 -5.16 3.81
CA GLY A 51 0.02 -4.51 4.97
C GLY A 51 1.05 -3.82 5.86
N ASP A 52 2.15 -4.52 6.19
CA ASP A 52 3.25 -3.98 6.99
C ASP A 52 3.89 -2.75 6.33
N ILE A 53 4.16 -2.80 5.02
CA ILE A 53 4.70 -1.64 4.27
C ILE A 53 3.78 -0.41 4.40
N PHE A 54 2.46 -0.61 4.33
CA PHE A 54 1.50 0.49 4.47
C PHE A 54 1.46 1.01 5.91
N MET A 55 1.58 0.14 6.93
CA MET A 55 1.73 0.58 8.32
C MET A 55 3.01 1.39 8.53
N THR A 56 4.14 0.97 7.94
CA THR A 56 5.39 1.71 8.00
C THR A 56 5.31 3.09 7.36
N ALA A 57 4.47 3.26 6.32
CA ALA A 57 4.18 4.60 5.81
C ALA A 57 3.50 5.49 6.86
N VAL A 58 2.67 4.94 7.75
CA VAL A 58 2.12 5.65 8.92
C VAL A 58 3.22 6.01 9.91
N ASP A 59 4.13 5.08 10.21
CA ASP A 59 5.29 5.34 11.10
C ASP A 59 6.15 6.50 10.61
N MET A 60 6.29 6.62 9.29
CA MET A 60 7.03 7.69 8.62
C MET A 60 6.21 8.97 8.38
N ASP A 61 5.03 9.08 8.99
CA ASP A 61 4.07 10.18 8.87
C ASP A 61 3.67 10.53 7.42
N VAL A 62 3.62 9.52 6.55
CA VAL A 62 3.14 9.65 5.18
C VAL A 62 1.63 9.44 5.14
N PRO A 63 0.84 10.37 4.58
CA PRO A 63 -0.59 10.16 4.41
C PRO A 63 -0.89 8.93 3.52
N ILE A 64 -1.74 8.01 3.99
CA ILE A 64 -2.06 6.78 3.27
C ILE A 64 -2.70 7.04 1.90
N SER A 65 -3.53 8.06 1.77
CA SER A 65 -4.11 8.46 0.48
C SER A 65 -3.03 8.82 -0.56
N ARG A 66 -1.93 9.45 -0.12
CA ARG A 66 -0.77 9.74 -0.96
C ARG A 66 0.05 8.48 -1.20
N PHE A 67 0.36 7.74 -0.14
CA PHE A 67 1.24 6.58 -0.22
C PHE A 67 0.65 5.47 -1.09
N ALA A 68 -0.64 5.16 -0.96
CA ALA A 68 -1.32 4.14 -1.76
C ALA A 68 -1.18 4.42 -3.26
N ALA A 69 -1.42 5.66 -3.68
CA ALA A 69 -1.26 6.06 -5.08
C ALA A 69 0.20 5.93 -5.57
N LEU A 70 1.17 6.33 -4.73
CA LEU A 70 2.59 6.21 -5.07
C LEU A 70 3.03 4.75 -5.18
N TYR A 71 2.71 3.95 -4.16
CA TYR A 71 3.09 2.54 -4.08
C TYR A 71 2.47 1.75 -5.23
N MET A 72 1.15 1.81 -5.42
CA MET A 72 0.44 0.99 -6.40
C MET A 72 0.80 1.31 -7.86
N ASN A 73 1.38 2.49 -8.12
CA ASN A 73 1.90 2.90 -9.43
C ASN A 73 3.43 2.84 -9.52
N SER A 74 4.12 2.33 -8.49
CA SER A 74 5.58 2.25 -8.44
C SER A 74 6.12 1.04 -9.21
N GLN A 75 7.40 1.13 -9.60
CA GLN A 75 8.13 -0.02 -10.14
C GLN A 75 8.35 -1.10 -9.08
N VAL A 76 8.38 -0.74 -7.79
CA VAL A 76 8.51 -1.69 -6.68
C VAL A 76 7.27 -2.59 -6.59
N ALA A 77 6.08 -2.02 -6.73
CA ALA A 77 4.85 -2.80 -6.83
C ALA A 77 4.85 -3.68 -8.09
N GLY A 78 5.36 -3.18 -9.22
CA GLY A 78 5.53 -3.99 -10.43
C GLY A 78 6.49 -5.17 -10.26
N LEU A 79 7.58 -4.99 -9.51
CA LEU A 79 8.51 -6.08 -9.18
C LEU A 79 7.80 -7.18 -8.37
N LEU A 80 6.99 -6.77 -7.40
CA LEU A 80 6.16 -7.68 -6.61
C LEU A 80 5.12 -8.38 -7.49
N ASP A 81 4.46 -7.67 -8.41
CA ASP A 81 3.50 -8.27 -9.36
C ASP A 81 4.14 -9.38 -10.21
N VAL A 82 5.34 -9.15 -10.75
CA VAL A 82 6.06 -10.12 -11.62
C VAL A 82 6.46 -11.38 -10.85
N SER A 83 7.07 -11.22 -9.68
CA SER A 83 7.56 -12.34 -8.87
C SER A 83 6.43 -13.25 -8.37
N PHE A 84 5.20 -12.76 -8.30
CA PHE A 84 4.04 -13.58 -7.93
C PHE A 84 3.34 -14.23 -9.13
N SER A 85 3.44 -13.65 -10.34
CA SER A 85 2.98 -14.32 -11.56
C SER A 85 3.75 -15.61 -11.86
N GLN A 86 5.03 -15.68 -11.48
CA GLN A 86 5.91 -16.83 -11.69
C GLN A 86 5.78 -17.93 -10.61
N ALA A 87 5.13 -17.65 -9.47
CA ALA A 87 4.77 -18.68 -8.50
C ALA A 87 3.72 -19.68 -9.05
N ASN A 88 3.19 -19.44 -10.26
CA ASN A 88 2.23 -20.27 -10.98
C ASN A 88 2.86 -21.45 -11.77
N GLY A 89 4.10 -21.86 -11.46
CA GLY A 89 4.60 -23.19 -11.84
C GLY A 89 5.20 -23.32 -13.23
N ILE A 90 5.86 -22.28 -13.75
CA ILE A 90 6.86 -22.44 -14.81
C ILE A 90 8.20 -22.00 -14.26
N ASP A 91 8.99 -23.03 -13.95
CA ASP A 91 10.43 -23.09 -13.82
C ASP A 91 11.12 -22.33 -12.68
N SER A 92 12.08 -23.06 -12.11
CA SER A 92 13.16 -22.60 -11.25
C SER A 92 14.00 -21.55 -11.98
N ASP A 93 13.56 -20.29 -11.96
CA ASP A 93 14.33 -19.21 -12.56
C ASP A 93 15.20 -18.53 -11.51
N GLU A 94 16.50 -18.58 -11.76
CA GLU A 94 17.60 -17.99 -11.00
C GLU A 94 17.36 -16.51 -10.65
N ILE A 95 16.47 -15.81 -11.38
CA ILE A 95 16.05 -14.42 -11.15
C ILE A 95 15.22 -14.27 -9.87
N SER A 96 14.31 -15.20 -9.58
CA SER A 96 13.53 -15.15 -8.34
C SER A 96 14.40 -15.39 -7.10
N ASP A 97 15.49 -16.14 -7.27
CA ASP A 97 16.56 -16.32 -6.27
C ASP A 97 17.54 -15.12 -6.25
N LEU A 98 17.83 -14.51 -7.41
CA LEU A 98 18.74 -13.35 -7.55
C LEU A 98 18.17 -12.07 -6.96
N ILE A 99 16.86 -11.85 -7.11
CA ILE A 99 16.23 -10.58 -6.70
C ILE A 99 16.04 -10.52 -5.18
N GLN A 100 16.13 -11.65 -4.45
CA GLN A 100 15.98 -11.70 -2.99
C GLN A 100 14.82 -10.82 -2.49
N LEU A 101 13.68 -10.81 -3.20
CA LEU A 101 12.48 -10.10 -2.75
C LEU A 101 12.10 -10.40 -1.30
N PRO A 102 12.32 -11.63 -0.76
CA PRO A 102 12.15 -11.88 0.66
C PRO A 102 12.95 -10.90 1.55
N MET A 103 14.19 -10.56 1.20
CA MET A 103 15.03 -9.62 1.97
C MET A 103 14.58 -8.17 1.84
N LEU A 104 14.06 -7.74 0.68
CA LEU A 104 13.48 -6.39 0.55
C LEU A 104 12.23 -6.26 1.43
N LEU A 105 11.43 -7.32 1.56
CA LEU A 105 10.27 -7.41 2.44
C LEU A 105 10.61 -7.62 3.93
N GLU A 106 11.89 -7.80 4.27
CA GLU A 106 12.37 -7.80 5.66
C GLU A 106 12.57 -6.39 6.22
N SER A 107 12.55 -5.36 5.38
CA SER A 107 12.74 -3.96 5.80
C SER A 107 11.73 -3.03 5.10
N PRO A 108 10.48 -2.97 5.58
CA PRO A 108 9.44 -2.13 4.98
C PRO A 108 9.84 -0.65 4.94
N GLU A 109 10.65 -0.16 5.89
CA GLU A 109 11.15 1.21 5.93
C GLU A 109 12.00 1.55 4.70
N LEU A 110 12.83 0.62 4.25
CA LEU A 110 13.66 0.80 3.04
C LEU A 110 12.78 0.87 1.80
N ILE A 111 11.71 0.07 1.75
CA ILE A 111 10.75 0.11 0.64
C ILE A 111 10.04 1.46 0.59
N VAL A 112 9.49 1.93 1.72
CA VAL A 112 8.81 3.23 1.79
C VAL A 112 9.78 4.35 1.40
N SER A 113 10.98 4.35 1.97
CA SER A 113 12.01 5.35 1.68
C SER A 113 12.41 5.36 0.20
N LEU A 114 12.59 4.18 -0.41
CA LEU A 114 12.92 4.04 -1.82
C LEU A 114 11.79 4.59 -2.71
N ILE A 115 10.53 4.29 -2.38
CA ILE A 115 9.38 4.77 -3.15
C ILE A 115 9.28 6.30 -3.10
N LEU A 116 9.46 6.88 -1.90
CA LEU A 116 9.47 8.33 -1.74
C LEU A 116 10.62 8.97 -2.49
N TRP A 117 11.83 8.43 -2.36
CA TRP A 117 13.02 8.93 -3.08
C TRP A 117 12.84 8.86 -4.59
N LEU A 118 12.34 7.73 -5.13
CA LEU A 118 12.04 7.60 -6.56
C LEU A 118 10.98 8.61 -7.02
N ASN A 119 10.01 8.93 -6.17
CA ASN A 119 9.03 9.98 -6.47
C ASN A 119 9.70 11.35 -6.55
N ASP A 120 10.57 11.69 -5.58
CA ASP A 120 11.27 12.97 -5.54
C ASP A 120 12.20 13.13 -6.76
N VAL A 121 12.91 12.06 -7.14
CA VAL A 121 13.69 12.03 -8.38
C VAL A 121 12.79 12.31 -9.58
N ALA A 122 11.65 11.63 -9.70
CA ALA A 122 10.72 11.81 -10.81
C ALA A 122 10.10 13.22 -10.87
N GLU A 123 9.87 13.87 -9.72
CA GLU A 123 9.40 15.26 -9.65
C GLU A 123 10.49 16.26 -10.04
N ALA A 124 11.75 15.96 -9.74
CA ALA A 124 12.90 16.78 -10.10
C ALA A 124 13.39 16.56 -11.54
N MET A 125 12.78 15.65 -12.31
CA MET A 125 13.19 15.37 -13.69
C MET A 125 12.90 16.53 -14.64
N ASP A 126 13.92 16.95 -15.39
CA ASP A 126 13.75 17.84 -16.52
C ASP A 126 13.07 17.15 -17.70
N LYS A 127 12.39 17.92 -18.55
CA LYS A 127 11.62 17.39 -19.71
C LYS A 127 12.44 16.58 -20.71
N ASN A 128 13.75 16.80 -20.73
CA ASN A 128 14.67 16.13 -21.66
C ASN A 128 15.45 14.99 -20.99
N ASP A 129 15.28 14.76 -19.69
CA ASP A 129 15.97 13.69 -18.99
C ASP A 129 15.29 12.34 -19.25
N SER A 130 16.10 11.34 -19.60
CA SER A 130 15.70 9.94 -19.51
C SER A 130 15.62 9.50 -18.04
N ASN A 131 14.83 8.45 -17.74
CA ASN A 131 14.76 7.88 -16.39
C ASN A 131 16.16 7.48 -15.86
N SER A 132 16.98 6.87 -16.72
CA SER A 132 18.35 6.46 -16.35
C SER A 132 19.26 7.64 -16.05
N SER A 133 19.19 8.72 -16.85
CA SER A 133 20.00 9.92 -16.61
C SER A 133 19.59 10.67 -15.35
N ALA A 134 18.29 10.74 -15.05
CA ALA A 134 17.79 11.33 -13.81
C ALA A 134 18.24 10.54 -12.57
N LEU A 135 18.17 9.22 -12.62
CA LEU A 135 18.66 8.35 -11.54
C LEU A 135 20.16 8.51 -11.31
N LEU A 136 20.96 8.52 -12.38
CA LEU A 136 22.40 8.72 -12.26
C LEU A 136 22.74 10.10 -11.66
N LYS A 137 22.03 11.16 -12.05
CA LYS A 137 22.19 12.48 -11.44
C LYS A 137 21.86 12.45 -9.94
N ALA A 138 20.74 11.84 -9.57
CA ALA A 138 20.31 11.75 -8.18
C ALA A 138 21.29 10.95 -7.31
N LEU A 139 21.75 9.80 -7.80
CA LEU A 139 22.77 8.97 -7.13
C LEU A 139 24.12 9.68 -7.00
N SER A 140 24.50 10.48 -8.00
CA SER A 140 25.75 11.27 -7.95
C SER A 140 25.65 12.47 -7.01
N ALA A 141 24.43 12.99 -6.77
CA ALA A 141 24.18 14.10 -5.86
C ALA A 141 24.11 13.65 -4.39
N SER A 142 23.72 12.41 -4.13
CA SER A 142 23.71 11.81 -2.80
C SER A 142 25.12 11.38 -2.36
N SER A 143 25.85 12.27 -1.68
CA SER A 143 27.00 11.91 -0.84
C SER A 143 26.51 11.19 0.45
N PRO A 144 27.34 10.36 1.11
CA PRO A 144 26.87 9.36 2.08
C PRO A 144 26.19 9.98 3.30
N ILE A 145 25.06 9.37 3.68
CA ILE A 145 24.20 9.72 4.82
C ILE A 145 25.05 9.85 6.08
N THR A 146 25.22 11.08 6.57
CA THR A 146 25.83 11.34 7.87
C THR A 146 24.75 11.14 8.93
N SER A 147 24.88 10.06 9.70
CA SER A 147 24.06 9.77 10.87
C SER A 147 24.18 10.92 11.87
N THR A 148 23.10 11.68 12.02
CA THR A 148 23.02 12.74 13.04
C THR A 148 22.48 12.10 14.33
N PRO A 149 23.19 12.16 15.47
CA PRO A 149 22.74 11.53 16.71
C PRO A 149 21.62 12.35 17.36
N MET A 150 20.65 11.64 17.94
CA MET A 150 19.52 12.19 18.67
C MET A 150 19.94 13.08 19.86
N PRO A 151 19.21 14.17 20.16
CA PRO A 151 19.38 14.92 21.40
C PRO A 151 18.77 14.16 22.58
N SER A 152 19.53 14.04 23.66
CA SER A 152 19.14 13.47 24.96
C SER A 152 18.11 14.32 25.71
N LEU A 153 17.12 13.65 26.32
CA LEU A 153 16.14 14.24 27.25
C LEU A 153 16.82 14.70 28.55
N PRO A 154 16.49 15.89 29.10
CA PRO A 154 16.81 16.22 30.48
C PRO A 154 15.72 15.74 31.44
N SER A 155 16.18 15.11 32.52
CA SER A 155 15.42 14.73 33.71
C SER A 155 15.24 15.92 34.66
N SER A 156 14.07 16.06 35.30
CA SER A 156 13.94 16.43 36.71
C SER A 156 12.47 16.56 37.16
N SER A 157 12.31 16.44 38.48
CA SER A 157 11.19 15.99 39.29
C SER A 157 10.34 17.10 39.94
N SER A 158 9.01 16.87 40.04
CA SER A 158 8.03 17.07 41.17
C SER A 158 8.00 18.33 42.07
N PRO A 159 6.94 18.61 42.89
CA PRO A 159 5.48 18.41 42.74
C PRO A 159 4.57 19.60 43.25
N ALA A 160 3.24 19.45 43.00
CA ALA A 160 2.06 19.88 43.80
C ALA A 160 1.43 21.30 43.69
N SER A 161 0.19 21.36 43.17
CA SER A 161 -0.98 21.98 43.84
C SER A 161 -2.29 21.42 43.24
N SER A 162 -3.25 21.01 44.10
CA SER A 162 -4.41 20.18 43.73
C SER A 162 -5.73 20.97 43.70
N SER A 163 -6.53 20.69 42.66
CA SER A 163 -7.97 20.95 42.44
C SER A 163 -8.27 21.54 41.05
N ALA A 164 -7.41 22.40 40.49
CA ALA A 164 -7.49 22.81 39.07
C ALA A 164 -6.68 21.87 38.14
N HIS A 165 -5.72 21.15 38.72
CA HIS A 165 -4.80 20.26 38.01
C HIS A 165 -5.46 18.96 37.54
N ASP A 166 -6.59 18.57 38.14
CA ASP A 166 -7.32 17.34 37.79
C ASP A 166 -8.11 17.49 36.49
N LEU A 167 -8.74 18.65 36.24
CA LEU A 167 -9.44 18.89 34.97
C LEU A 167 -8.46 19.05 33.81
N SER A 168 -7.32 19.73 34.02
CA SER A 168 -6.24 19.81 33.02
C SER A 168 -5.68 18.43 32.70
N ARG A 169 -5.35 17.61 33.71
CA ARG A 169 -4.85 16.24 33.48
C ARG A 169 -5.90 15.33 32.83
N VAL A 170 -7.17 15.44 33.22
CA VAL A 170 -8.24 14.64 32.61
C VAL A 170 -8.51 15.07 31.17
N LEU A 171 -8.39 16.36 30.84
CA LEU A 171 -8.45 16.86 29.46
C LEU A 171 -7.24 16.38 28.64
N ASP A 172 -6.03 16.46 29.20
CA ASP A 172 -4.81 15.94 28.57
C ASP A 172 -4.88 14.41 28.35
N GLU A 173 -5.41 13.65 29.31
CA GLU A 173 -5.62 12.21 29.21
C GLU A 173 -6.71 11.85 28.19
N ALA A 174 -7.81 12.62 28.14
CA ALA A 174 -8.87 12.42 27.16
C ALA A 174 -8.41 12.73 25.73
N GLU A 175 -7.61 13.79 25.55
CA GLU A 175 -6.99 14.15 24.28
C GLU A 175 -5.96 13.12 23.84
N GLN A 176 -5.11 12.67 24.77
CA GLN A 176 -4.13 11.61 24.50
C GLN A 176 -4.82 10.30 24.10
N LYS A 177 -5.86 9.89 24.82
CA LYS A 177 -6.64 8.69 24.48
C LYS A 177 -7.36 8.83 23.14
N LYS A 178 -7.84 10.03 22.80
CA LYS A 178 -8.43 10.31 21.49
C LYS A 178 -7.38 10.23 20.38
N ALA A 179 -6.19 10.76 20.60
CA ALA A 179 -5.07 10.70 19.67
C ALA A 179 -4.59 9.25 19.44
N GLU A 180 -4.43 8.48 20.52
CA GLU A 180 -4.09 7.06 20.46
C GLU A 180 -5.14 6.27 19.68
N LYS A 181 -6.43 6.48 19.96
CA LYS A 181 -7.51 5.83 19.21
C LYS A 181 -7.52 6.21 17.74
N ALA A 182 -7.23 7.48 17.41
CA ALA A 182 -7.12 7.92 16.02
C ALA A 182 -5.91 7.29 15.32
N LEU A 183 -4.80 7.13 16.03
CA LEU A 183 -3.60 6.48 15.53
C LEU A 183 -3.83 4.99 15.26
N VAL A 184 -4.44 4.25 16.19
CA VAL A 184 -4.83 2.85 16.01
C VAL A 184 -5.67 2.68 14.74
N LYS A 185 -6.69 3.52 14.55
CA LYS A 185 -7.51 3.50 13.33
C LYS A 185 -6.71 3.76 12.04
N ARG A 186 -5.69 4.63 12.10
CA ARG A 186 -4.81 4.88 10.94
C ARG A 186 -4.01 3.63 10.60
N TYR A 187 -3.45 2.94 11.59
CA TYR A 187 -2.73 1.67 11.38
C TYR A 187 -3.64 0.56 10.87
N GLU A 188 -4.81 0.37 11.50
CA GLU A 188 -5.78 -0.65 11.08
C GLU A 188 -6.18 -0.45 9.61
N TYR A 189 -6.50 0.78 9.23
CA TYR A 189 -6.85 1.10 7.85
C TYR A 189 -5.67 0.90 6.90
N ALA A 190 -4.46 1.35 7.27
CA ALA A 190 -3.27 1.21 6.44
C ALA A 190 -2.96 -0.26 6.17
N TYR A 191 -2.94 -1.08 7.22
CA TYR A 191 -2.75 -2.51 7.12
C TYR A 191 -3.80 -3.17 6.22
N TRP A 192 -5.08 -2.88 6.48
CA TRP A 192 -6.20 -3.41 5.70
C TRP A 192 -6.07 -3.05 4.22
N LEU A 193 -5.76 -1.79 3.91
CA LEU A 193 -5.66 -1.31 2.54
C LEU A 193 -4.52 -2.01 1.79
N GLY A 194 -3.33 -2.07 2.40
CA GLY A 194 -2.18 -2.77 1.83
C GLY A 194 -2.48 -4.25 1.60
N TYR A 195 -3.09 -4.92 2.59
CA TYR A 195 -3.45 -6.32 2.51
C TYR A 195 -4.45 -6.60 1.38
N ILE A 196 -5.58 -5.89 1.35
CA ILE A 196 -6.64 -6.14 0.36
C ILE A 196 -6.17 -5.81 -1.05
N TYR A 197 -5.37 -4.75 -1.25
CA TYR A 197 -4.80 -4.48 -2.57
C TYR A 197 -3.95 -5.64 -3.08
N ARG A 198 -3.14 -6.27 -2.23
CA ARG A 198 -2.33 -7.42 -2.64
C ARG A 198 -3.21 -8.63 -2.92
N TYR A 199 -4.20 -8.86 -2.07
CA TYR A 199 -5.16 -9.94 -2.24
C TYR A 199 -5.91 -9.81 -3.58
N GLU A 200 -6.37 -8.62 -3.94
CA GLU A 200 -6.99 -8.30 -5.24
C GLU A 200 -6.06 -8.63 -6.42
N CYS A 201 -4.80 -8.19 -6.35
CA CYS A 201 -3.81 -8.49 -7.41
C CYS A 201 -3.65 -10.00 -7.61
N LEU A 202 -3.58 -10.75 -6.52
CA LEU A 202 -3.44 -12.21 -6.53
C LEU A 202 -4.72 -12.89 -7.04
N LEU A 203 -5.88 -12.51 -6.51
CA LEU A 203 -7.16 -13.12 -6.85
C LEU A 203 -7.50 -12.97 -8.33
N HIS A 204 -7.20 -11.81 -8.90
CA HIS A 204 -7.56 -11.47 -10.29
C HIS A 204 -6.42 -11.64 -11.29
N GLU A 205 -5.20 -11.93 -10.84
CA GLU A 205 -3.98 -11.92 -11.67
C GLU A 205 -3.77 -10.57 -12.38
N GLU A 206 -4.09 -9.50 -11.65
CA GLU A 206 -4.00 -8.13 -12.12
C GLU A 206 -2.80 -7.43 -11.49
N ALA A 207 -2.09 -6.63 -12.27
CA ALA A 207 -1.01 -5.80 -11.75
C ALA A 207 -1.56 -4.73 -10.79
N SER A 208 -0.75 -4.29 -9.83
CA SER A 208 -1.09 -3.29 -8.81
C SER A 208 -1.73 -2.04 -9.42
N ARG A 209 -1.14 -1.52 -10.49
CA ARG A 209 -1.68 -0.36 -11.20
C ARG A 209 -3.07 -0.59 -11.78
N MET A 210 -3.36 -1.80 -12.24
CA MET A 210 -4.66 -2.17 -12.80
C MET A 210 -5.71 -2.15 -11.69
N VAL A 211 -5.42 -2.82 -10.57
CA VAL A 211 -6.28 -2.85 -9.39
C VAL A 211 -6.55 -1.41 -8.90
N PHE A 212 -5.51 -0.60 -8.72
CA PHE A 212 -5.67 0.78 -8.23
C PHE A 212 -6.46 1.68 -9.19
N SER A 213 -6.47 1.39 -10.48
CA SER A 213 -7.23 2.19 -11.46
C SER A 213 -8.75 2.00 -11.38
N VAL A 214 -9.20 0.89 -10.78
CA VAL A 214 -10.63 0.58 -10.58
C VAL A 214 -11.02 0.66 -9.11
N LEU A 215 -10.07 0.45 -8.19
CA LEU A 215 -10.22 0.51 -6.75
C LEU A 215 -9.26 1.56 -6.17
N ASP A 216 -9.56 2.83 -6.39
CA ASP A 216 -8.75 3.91 -5.83
C ASP A 216 -8.92 4.01 -4.30
N GLU A 217 -8.00 4.73 -3.64
CA GLU A 217 -7.99 4.81 -2.18
C GLU A 217 -9.29 5.39 -1.59
N PRO A 218 -9.93 6.43 -2.18
CA PRO A 218 -11.22 6.91 -1.71
C PRO A 218 -12.32 5.85 -1.72
N LEU A 219 -12.48 5.08 -2.80
CA LEU A 219 -13.46 4.00 -2.89
C LEU A 219 -13.17 2.90 -1.86
N MET A 220 -11.89 2.53 -1.72
CA MET A 220 -11.46 1.53 -0.74
C MET A 220 -11.69 2.00 0.70
N ARG A 221 -11.49 3.30 0.98
CA ARG A 221 -11.79 3.91 2.28
C ARG A 221 -13.28 3.86 2.61
N GLU A 222 -14.13 4.25 1.66
CA GLU A 222 -15.57 4.15 1.83
C GLU A 222 -16.00 2.71 2.11
N THR A 223 -15.43 1.75 1.37
CA THR A 223 -15.70 0.33 1.60
C THR A 223 -15.28 -0.10 3.01
N TYR A 224 -14.06 0.26 3.43
CA TYR A 224 -13.57 -0.04 4.77
C TYR A 224 -14.48 0.51 5.87
N ASP A 225 -14.92 1.76 5.75
CA ASP A 225 -15.77 2.43 6.73
C ASP A 225 -17.16 1.77 6.86
N GLN A 226 -17.60 1.02 5.86
CA GLN A 226 -18.84 0.24 5.86
C GLN A 226 -18.67 -1.18 6.45
N LEU A 227 -17.43 -1.65 6.65
CA LEU A 227 -17.16 -2.95 7.23
C LEU A 227 -17.18 -2.89 8.76
N ASP A 228 -17.89 -3.82 9.41
CA ASP A 228 -17.75 -4.02 10.86
C ASP A 228 -16.53 -4.91 11.13
N MET A 229 -15.34 -4.30 11.15
CA MET A 229 -14.05 -5.01 11.27
C MET A 229 -13.76 -5.56 12.68
N ARG A 230 -14.69 -5.47 13.64
CA ARG A 230 -14.42 -5.84 15.04
C ARG A 230 -14.23 -7.36 15.16
N ASN A 231 -13.03 -7.78 15.59
CA ASN A 231 -12.64 -9.18 15.85
C ASN A 231 -12.65 -10.09 14.61
N ILE A 232 -12.33 -9.56 13.44
CA ILE A 232 -12.30 -10.34 12.20
C ILE A 232 -10.85 -10.68 11.83
N ASN A 233 -10.58 -11.95 11.54
CA ASN A 233 -9.35 -12.36 10.89
C ASN A 233 -9.39 -11.94 9.42
N LEU A 234 -8.56 -10.95 9.04
CA LEU A 234 -8.56 -10.39 7.69
C LEU A 234 -8.29 -11.44 6.61
N ALA A 235 -7.44 -12.44 6.90
CA ALA A 235 -7.15 -13.51 5.95
C ALA A 235 -8.37 -14.39 5.62
N GLU A 236 -9.27 -14.56 6.58
CA GLU A 236 -10.50 -15.36 6.42
C GLU A 236 -11.58 -14.57 5.66
N CYS A 237 -11.64 -13.25 5.86
CA CYS A 237 -12.67 -12.40 5.27
C CYS A 237 -12.26 -11.69 3.97
N ALA A 238 -10.97 -11.64 3.63
CA ALA A 238 -10.48 -11.06 2.38
C ALA A 238 -11.20 -11.59 1.11
N PRO A 239 -11.49 -12.90 0.95
CA PRO A 239 -12.24 -13.36 -0.22
C PRO A 239 -13.64 -12.76 -0.31
N GLU A 240 -14.36 -12.62 0.81
CA GLU A 240 -15.69 -12.01 0.83
C GLU A 240 -15.63 -10.50 0.55
N ILE A 241 -14.62 -9.81 1.11
CA ILE A 241 -14.38 -8.39 0.85
C ILE A 241 -14.15 -8.17 -0.65
N CYS A 242 -13.29 -8.97 -1.29
CA CYS A 242 -13.01 -8.83 -2.73
C CYS A 242 -14.25 -9.15 -3.59
N GLN A 243 -15.08 -10.12 -3.20
CA GLN A 243 -16.36 -10.36 -3.89
C GLN A 243 -17.32 -9.15 -3.80
N ARG A 244 -17.34 -8.44 -2.67
CA ARG A 244 -18.11 -7.20 -2.54
C ARG A 244 -17.53 -6.09 -3.41
N LEU A 245 -16.20 -5.96 -3.47
CA LEU A 245 -15.51 -5.01 -4.35
C LEU A 245 -15.80 -5.29 -5.84
N ASP A 246 -15.80 -6.55 -6.25
CA ASP A 246 -16.20 -6.96 -7.59
C ASP A 246 -17.63 -6.51 -7.93
N LEU A 247 -18.57 -6.67 -6.99
CA LEU A 247 -19.94 -6.18 -7.18
C LEU A 247 -19.99 -4.67 -7.37
N LEU A 248 -19.19 -3.91 -6.63
CA LEU A 248 -19.09 -2.46 -6.80
C LEU A 248 -18.55 -2.11 -8.19
N ILE A 249 -17.48 -2.77 -8.63
CA ILE A 249 -16.88 -2.57 -9.96
C ILE A 249 -17.88 -2.86 -11.09
N VAL A 250 -18.65 -3.95 -10.96
CA VAL A 250 -19.65 -4.34 -11.96
C VAL A 250 -20.82 -3.36 -12.01
N ASN A 251 -21.23 -2.82 -10.87
CA ASN A 251 -22.43 -1.98 -10.76
C ASN A 251 -22.18 -0.47 -10.96
N HIS A 252 -20.97 0.03 -10.67
CA HIS A 252 -20.70 1.48 -10.59
C HIS A 252 -19.81 2.05 -11.69
N LEU A 253 -19.05 1.23 -12.42
CA LEU A 253 -18.23 1.71 -13.53
C LEU A 253 -18.94 1.52 -14.86
#